data_AF-A0A949TRH4-F1
#
_entry.id   AF-A0A949TRH4-F1
#
_cell.length_a   1.000
_cell.length_b   1.000
_cell.length_c   1.000
_cell.angle_alpha   90.00
_cell.angle_beta   90.00
_cell.angle_gamma   90.00
#
_symmetry.space_group_name_H-M   'P 1'
#
loop_
_entity.id
_entity.type
_entity.pdbx_description
1 polymer ?
#
loop_
_entity_poly.entity_id
_entity_poly.type
_entity_poly.pdbx_seq_one_letter_code
_entity_poly.pdbx_strand_id
1 'polypeptide(L)'
;MEYDSKNPGSNNPLASIYGAIVGKGFTVKVSNKGQVLEVKCVDELLNSVVSKLPGSEEQKKTFKATLSESFGDDAIKSMVNQSVNYYPQGQVKNNDIWENKYSIKTIFPMEVSNKLKLLGEKDGLLNVDVQSTITSDTKDKPANFMGFQANVKLNGDCKGTVNINKETGLMEKGNLIENYDESFLGIDND
;
A
#
# COMPACT_ATOMS: atom_id res chain seq x y z
N MET A 1 6.00 -10.22 -17.18
CA MET A 1 6.32 -11.24 -16.15
C MET A 1 5.00 -11.72 -15.57
N GLU A 2 4.79 -13.03 -15.47
CA GLU A 2 3.57 -13.61 -14.92
C GLU A 2 3.94 -14.44 -13.68
N TYR A 3 3.22 -14.24 -12.57
CA TYR A 3 3.39 -15.01 -11.34
C TYR A 3 2.01 -15.49 -10.88
N ASP A 4 1.85 -16.80 -10.77
CA ASP A 4 0.68 -17.44 -10.17
C ASP A 4 1.07 -18.07 -8.84
N SER A 5 0.48 -17.59 -7.74
CA SER A 5 0.71 -18.15 -6.40
C SER A 5 0.28 -19.62 -6.25
N LYS A 6 -0.65 -20.12 -7.07
CA LYS A 6 -1.12 -21.52 -7.06
C LYS A 6 -0.27 -22.42 -7.94
N ASN A 7 0.38 -21.85 -8.94
CA ASN A 7 1.30 -22.54 -9.82
C ASN A 7 2.56 -21.67 -9.97
N PRO A 8 3.44 -21.63 -8.94
CA PRO A 8 4.64 -20.82 -8.95
C PRO A 8 5.68 -21.41 -9.91
N GLY A 9 5.39 -21.35 -11.21
CA GLY A 9 6.29 -21.74 -12.27
C GLY A 9 7.31 -20.63 -12.52
N SER A 10 8.59 -20.90 -12.24
CA SER A 10 9.80 -20.40 -12.93
C SER A 10 11.00 -20.33 -11.99
N ASN A 11 12.20 -20.45 -12.56
CA ASN A 11 13.50 -20.17 -11.93
C ASN A 11 13.73 -18.66 -11.66
N ASN A 12 12.67 -17.85 -11.52
CA ASN A 12 12.79 -16.42 -11.27
C ASN A 12 12.95 -16.17 -9.75
N PRO A 13 14.03 -15.48 -9.31
CA PRO A 13 14.23 -15.13 -7.91
C PRO A 13 13.05 -14.37 -7.29
N LEU A 14 12.34 -13.53 -8.06
CA LEU A 14 11.15 -12.80 -7.58
C LEU A 14 9.98 -13.75 -7.27
N ALA A 15 9.78 -14.80 -8.06
CA ALA A 15 8.73 -15.80 -7.80
C ALA A 15 9.00 -16.55 -6.48
N SER A 16 10.26 -16.82 -6.16
CA SER A 16 10.66 -17.44 -4.89
C SER A 16 10.39 -16.53 -3.69
N ILE A 17 10.58 -15.21 -3.84
CA ILE A 17 10.23 -14.21 -2.82
C ILE A 17 8.73 -14.20 -2.57
N TYR A 18 7.92 -14.08 -3.62
CA TYR A 18 6.46 -14.06 -3.48
C TYR A 18 5.93 -15.37 -2.88
N GLY A 19 6.49 -16.50 -3.28
CA GLY A 19 6.14 -17.82 -2.72
C GLY A 19 6.49 -17.94 -1.24
N ALA A 20 7.55 -17.27 -0.78
CA ALA A 20 7.95 -17.26 0.63
C ALA A 20 6.96 -16.52 1.55
N ILE A 21 6.20 -15.57 1.00
CA ILE A 21 5.20 -14.78 1.72
C ILE A 21 3.88 -15.55 1.88
N VAL A 22 3.57 -16.50 0.97
CA VAL A 22 2.31 -17.24 1.00
C VAL A 22 2.13 -17.98 2.33
N GLY A 23 0.97 -17.77 2.97
CA GLY A 23 0.62 -18.37 4.25
C GLY A 23 1.31 -17.74 5.46
N LYS A 24 2.14 -16.71 5.26
CA LYS A 24 2.68 -15.87 6.32
C LYS A 24 1.79 -14.63 6.49
N GLY A 25 1.72 -14.13 7.72
CA GLY A 25 0.90 -12.97 8.04
C GLY A 25 1.50 -12.17 9.18
N PHE A 26 1.00 -10.97 9.34
CA PHE A 26 1.28 -10.09 10.47
C PHE A 26 -0.04 -9.77 11.17
N THR A 27 0.05 -9.33 12.41
CA THR A 27 -1.13 -8.90 13.18
C THR A 27 -1.05 -7.42 13.43
N VAL A 28 -2.16 -6.70 13.18
CA VAL A 28 -2.29 -5.29 13.51
C VAL A 28 -3.41 -5.11 14.51
N LYS A 29 -3.10 -4.46 15.63
CA LYS A 29 -4.09 -4.00 16.59
C LYS A 29 -4.51 -2.58 16.21
N VAL A 30 -5.80 -2.39 15.95
CA VAL A 30 -6.36 -1.11 15.53
C VAL A 30 -7.37 -0.65 16.58
N SER A 31 -7.44 0.65 16.86
CA SER A 31 -8.47 1.23 17.70
C SER A 31 -9.82 1.24 16.99
N ASN A 32 -10.89 1.46 17.75
CA ASN A 32 -12.23 1.69 17.18
C ASN A 32 -12.34 2.95 16.31
N LYS A 33 -11.30 3.78 16.26
CA LYS A 33 -11.18 4.96 15.39
C LYS A 33 -10.20 4.73 14.25
N GLY A 34 -9.84 3.47 13.97
CA GLY A 34 -8.94 3.11 12.89
C GLY A 34 -7.45 3.38 13.16
N GLN A 35 -7.07 3.84 14.36
CA GLN A 35 -5.66 4.12 14.65
C GLN A 35 -4.88 2.85 14.92
N VAL A 36 -3.73 2.67 14.28
CA VAL A 36 -2.85 1.53 14.57
C VAL A 36 -2.20 1.68 15.94
N LEU A 37 -2.47 0.73 16.83
CA LEU A 37 -1.94 0.66 18.20
C LEU A 37 -0.69 -0.21 18.28
N GLU A 38 -0.64 -1.29 17.49
CA GLU A 38 0.45 -2.28 17.56
C GLU A 38 0.53 -3.05 16.24
N VAL A 39 1.75 -3.41 15.84
CA VAL A 39 2.04 -4.31 14.71
C VAL A 39 2.93 -5.44 15.22
N LYS A 40 2.63 -6.69 14.86
CA LYS A 40 3.37 -7.89 15.29
C LYS A 40 3.71 -8.80 14.13
N CYS A 41 4.77 -9.59 14.30
CA CYS A 41 5.22 -10.65 13.40
C CYS A 41 5.76 -10.19 12.03
N VAL A 42 5.97 -8.88 11.83
CA VAL A 42 6.53 -8.35 10.58
C VAL A 42 8.00 -8.72 10.43
N ASP A 43 8.80 -8.57 11.49
CA ASP A 43 10.21 -8.96 11.46
C ASP A 43 10.40 -10.45 11.17
N GLU A 44 9.55 -11.30 11.77
CA GLU A 44 9.53 -12.75 11.52
C GLU A 44 9.15 -13.07 10.08
N LEU A 45 8.14 -12.37 9.53
CA LEU A 45 7.76 -12.47 8.12
C LEU A 45 8.95 -12.13 7.23
N LEU A 46 9.58 -10.96 7.41
CA LEU A 46 10.71 -10.51 6.59
C LEU A 46 11.91 -11.46 6.70
N ASN A 47 12.24 -11.92 7.91
CA ASN A 47 13.29 -12.91 8.13
C ASN A 47 12.98 -14.22 7.39
N SER A 48 11.73 -14.68 7.41
CA SER A 48 11.33 -15.92 6.73
C SER A 48 11.48 -15.82 5.20
N VAL A 49 11.22 -14.64 4.63
CA VAL A 49 11.41 -14.36 3.20
C VAL A 49 12.90 -14.34 2.85
N VAL A 50 13.69 -13.55 3.58
CA VAL A 50 15.12 -13.36 3.30
C VAL A 50 15.92 -14.65 3.49
N SER A 51 15.53 -15.51 4.43
CA SER A 51 16.19 -16.80 4.67
C SER A 51 16.15 -17.76 3.47
N LYS A 52 15.15 -17.60 2.58
CA LYS A 52 14.98 -18.44 1.38
C LYS A 52 15.70 -17.90 0.16
N LEU A 53 16.30 -16.72 0.26
CA LEU A 53 17.02 -16.11 -0.85
C LEU A 53 18.42 -16.71 -1.01
N PRO A 54 18.87 -16.97 -2.25
CA PRO A 54 20.28 -17.25 -2.50
C PRO A 54 21.11 -15.97 -2.28
N GLY A 55 22.36 -16.12 -1.87
CA GLY A 55 23.30 -15.00 -1.68
C GLY A 55 24.05 -15.05 -0.35
N SER A 56 25.04 -14.16 -0.21
CA SER A 56 25.78 -13.97 1.04
C SER A 56 24.90 -13.38 2.13
N GLU A 57 25.32 -13.53 3.38
CA GLU A 57 24.61 -12.93 4.53
C GLU A 57 24.55 -11.39 4.43
N GLU A 58 25.56 -10.77 3.83
CA GLU A 58 25.58 -9.33 3.58
C GLU A 58 24.53 -8.91 2.53
N GLN A 59 24.41 -9.66 1.43
CA GLN A 59 23.37 -9.43 0.42
C GLN A 59 21.97 -9.60 0.99
N LYS A 60 21.76 -10.65 1.79
CA LYS A 60 20.50 -10.89 2.50
C LYS A 60 20.15 -9.76 3.48
N LYS A 61 21.14 -9.25 4.21
CA LYS A 61 20.94 -8.11 5.14
C LYS A 61 20.53 -6.84 4.41
N THR A 62 21.20 -6.52 3.30
CA THR A 62 20.84 -5.36 2.46
C THR A 62 19.43 -5.53 1.89
N PHE A 63 19.10 -6.72 1.39
CA PHE A 63 17.76 -7.00 0.88
C PHE A 63 16.68 -6.89 1.96
N LYS A 64 16.95 -7.39 3.17
CA LYS A 64 16.05 -7.22 4.32
C LYS A 64 15.80 -5.74 4.59
N ALA A 65 16.84 -4.90 4.60
CA ALA A 65 16.70 -3.47 4.85
C ALA A 65 15.78 -2.80 3.81
N THR A 66 15.96 -3.10 2.52
CA THR A 66 15.07 -2.60 1.46
C THR A 66 13.63 -3.07 1.62
N LEU A 67 13.42 -4.35 1.99
CA LEU A 67 12.07 -4.84 2.28
C LEU A 67 11.45 -4.17 3.51
N SER A 68 12.23 -3.94 4.56
CA SER A 68 11.77 -3.25 5.78
C SER A 68 11.33 -1.81 5.51
N GLU A 69 11.93 -1.11 4.55
CA GLU A 69 11.48 0.23 4.15
C GLU A 69 10.07 0.22 3.55
N SER A 70 9.72 -0.84 2.81
CA SER A 70 8.42 -0.95 2.12
C SER A 70 7.36 -1.73 2.91
N PHE A 71 7.77 -2.65 3.78
CA PHE A 71 6.90 -3.61 4.46
C PHE A 71 7.20 -3.77 5.95
N GLY A 72 8.08 -2.94 6.52
CA GLY A 72 8.34 -2.91 7.96
C GLY A 72 7.16 -2.33 8.75
N ASP A 73 7.29 -2.32 10.07
CA ASP A 73 6.22 -1.89 10.98
C ASP A 73 5.64 -0.52 10.63
N ASP A 74 6.49 0.46 10.32
CA ASP A 74 6.04 1.83 10.03
C ASP A 74 5.35 1.93 8.68
N ALA A 75 5.79 1.17 7.68
CA ALA A 75 5.12 1.07 6.39
C ALA A 75 3.74 0.41 6.54
N ILE A 76 3.64 -0.66 7.32
CA ILE A 76 2.35 -1.33 7.62
C ILE A 76 1.43 -0.42 8.43
N LYS A 77 1.95 0.28 9.45
CA LYS A 77 1.18 1.30 10.20
C LYS A 77 0.63 2.35 9.25
N SER A 78 1.46 2.86 8.35
CA SER A 78 1.05 3.84 7.34
C SER A 78 -0.05 3.28 6.45
N MET A 79 0.11 2.06 5.92
CA MET A 79 -0.86 1.42 5.03
C MET A 79 -2.20 1.17 5.72
N VAL A 80 -2.19 0.71 6.97
CA VAL A 80 -3.43 0.52 7.74
C VAL A 80 -4.07 1.86 8.12
N ASN A 81 -3.29 2.87 8.49
CA ASN A 81 -3.83 4.21 8.73
C ASN A 81 -4.50 4.77 7.46
N GLN A 82 -3.98 4.46 6.27
CA GLN A 82 -4.60 4.87 5.01
C GLN A 82 -5.91 4.11 4.73
N SER A 83 -5.98 2.82 5.05
CA SER A 83 -7.20 2.03 4.82
C SER A 83 -8.38 2.43 5.71
N VAL A 84 -8.11 3.08 6.84
CA VAL A 84 -9.15 3.55 7.78
C VAL A 84 -9.52 5.02 7.61
N ASN A 85 -8.76 5.80 6.83
CA ASN A 85 -8.95 7.25 6.73
C ASN A 85 -10.10 7.66 5.78
N TYR A 86 -10.86 6.70 5.26
CA TYR A 86 -12.01 6.96 4.38
C TYR A 86 -13.19 7.58 5.13
N TYR A 87 -13.26 7.44 6.46
CA TYR A 87 -14.32 8.01 7.30
C TYR A 87 -13.84 9.28 8.02
N PRO A 88 -14.54 10.44 7.91
CA PRO A 88 -14.09 11.67 8.53
C PRO A 88 -14.31 11.64 10.05
N GLN A 89 -13.57 12.48 10.78
CA GLN A 89 -13.79 12.66 12.22
C GLN A 89 -15.08 13.46 12.45
N GLY A 90 -16.22 12.77 12.51
CA GLY A 90 -17.51 13.38 12.78
C GLY A 90 -18.68 12.56 12.24
N GLN A 91 -19.88 13.08 12.43
CA GLN A 91 -21.07 12.54 11.76
C GLN A 91 -21.13 13.07 10.33
N VAL A 92 -21.45 12.18 9.39
CA VAL A 92 -21.75 12.50 8.00
C VAL A 92 -23.23 12.30 7.72
N LYS A 93 -23.79 13.14 6.86
CA LYS A 93 -25.17 13.08 6.36
C LYS A 93 -25.15 12.73 4.88
N ASN A 94 -26.28 12.19 4.40
CA ASN A 94 -26.41 11.85 2.98
C ASN A 94 -26.11 13.07 2.10
N ASN A 95 -25.35 12.84 1.03
CA ASN A 95 -24.78 13.84 0.12
C ASN A 95 -23.66 14.72 0.68
N ASP A 96 -23.22 14.52 1.93
CA ASP A 96 -22.01 15.19 2.41
C ASP A 96 -20.81 14.76 1.56
N ILE A 97 -19.93 15.74 1.34
CA ILE A 97 -18.67 15.57 0.63
C ILE A 97 -17.55 15.92 1.59
N TRP A 98 -16.54 15.06 1.68
CA TRP A 98 -15.32 15.35 2.40
C TRP A 98 -14.11 14.96 1.56
N GLU A 99 -12.99 15.56 1.91
CA GLU A 99 -11.72 15.34 1.23
C GLU A 99 -10.71 14.83 2.25
N ASN A 100 -9.84 13.92 1.82
CA ASN A 100 -8.67 13.55 2.58
C ASN A 100 -7.45 13.52 1.66
N LYS A 101 -6.29 13.78 2.23
CA LYS A 101 -5.02 13.71 1.53
C LYS A 101 -4.03 12.95 2.40
N TYR A 102 -3.26 12.06 1.77
CA TYR A 102 -2.20 11.34 2.45
C TYR A 102 -1.03 11.06 1.51
N SER A 103 0.13 10.87 2.13
CA SER A 103 1.37 10.53 1.44
C SER A 103 1.75 9.08 1.75
N ILE A 104 2.05 8.31 0.72
CA ILE A 104 2.60 6.95 0.84
C ILE A 104 4.11 7.05 0.74
N LYS A 105 4.79 6.78 1.86
CA LYS A 105 6.25 6.79 1.94
C LYS A 105 6.80 5.40 1.63
N THR A 106 6.95 5.09 0.34
CA THR A 106 7.68 3.91 -0.12
C THR A 106 8.96 4.34 -0.85
N ILE A 107 9.66 3.39 -1.48
CA ILE A 107 10.75 3.68 -2.41
C ILE A 107 10.32 4.65 -3.54
N PHE A 108 9.04 4.62 -3.92
CA PHE A 108 8.40 5.57 -4.81
C PHE A 108 7.37 6.36 -3.99
N PRO A 109 7.72 7.55 -3.49
CA PRO A 109 6.79 8.35 -2.69
C PRO A 109 5.59 8.78 -3.53
N MET A 110 4.38 8.56 -3.03
CA MET A 110 3.14 8.94 -3.71
C MET A 110 2.32 9.89 -2.86
N GLU A 111 1.65 10.82 -3.52
CA GLU A 111 0.64 11.70 -2.92
C GLU A 111 -0.73 11.29 -3.47
N VAL A 112 -1.69 11.06 -2.56
CA VAL A 112 -3.06 10.70 -2.90
C VAL A 112 -4.00 11.76 -2.36
N SER A 113 -4.86 12.30 -3.21
CA SER A 113 -5.93 13.24 -2.83
C SER A 113 -7.28 12.63 -3.18
N ASN A 114 -8.14 12.42 -2.18
CA ASN A 114 -9.45 11.83 -2.35
C ASN A 114 -10.55 12.88 -2.15
N LYS A 115 -11.60 12.76 -2.96
CA LYS A 115 -12.89 13.38 -2.78
C LYS A 115 -13.93 12.28 -2.61
N LEU A 116 -14.61 12.30 -1.47
CA LEU A 116 -15.51 11.26 -1.00
C LEU A 116 -16.91 11.85 -0.86
N LYS A 117 -17.94 11.14 -1.34
CA LYS A 117 -19.34 11.57 -1.22
C LYS A 117 -20.21 10.46 -0.63
N LEU A 118 -20.93 10.75 0.44
CA LEU A 118 -21.90 9.79 0.99
C LEU A 118 -23.13 9.70 0.08
N LEU A 119 -23.33 8.53 -0.53
CA LEU A 119 -24.50 8.23 -1.37
C LEU A 119 -25.70 7.79 -0.53
N GLY A 120 -25.44 7.13 0.60
CA GLY A 120 -26.49 6.67 1.51
C GLY A 120 -25.98 5.71 2.56
N GLU A 121 -26.88 5.28 3.44
CA GLU A 121 -26.61 4.32 4.51
C GLU A 121 -27.62 3.17 4.42
N LYS A 122 -27.13 1.93 4.56
CA LYS A 122 -27.98 0.74 4.65
C LYS A 122 -27.32 -0.28 5.57
N ASP A 123 -28.08 -0.83 6.51
CA ASP A 123 -27.63 -1.89 7.44
C ASP A 123 -26.34 -1.52 8.21
N GLY A 124 -26.19 -0.24 8.60
CA GLY A 124 -24.99 0.27 9.29
C GLY A 124 -23.77 0.48 8.39
N LEU A 125 -23.91 0.28 7.08
CA LEU A 125 -22.88 0.52 6.06
C LEU A 125 -23.15 1.80 5.29
N LEU A 126 -22.15 2.66 5.24
CA LEU A 126 -22.14 3.89 4.46
C LEU A 126 -21.64 3.58 3.06
N ASN A 127 -22.45 3.86 2.05
CA ASN A 127 -22.07 3.75 0.64
C ASN A 127 -21.46 5.07 0.17
N VAL A 128 -20.17 5.05 -0.16
CA VAL A 128 -19.39 6.25 -0.46
C VAL A 128 -18.84 6.17 -1.88
N ASP A 129 -19.10 7.20 -2.68
CA ASP A 129 -18.45 7.43 -3.97
C ASP A 129 -17.03 7.96 -3.72
N VAL A 130 -16.06 7.39 -4.42
CA VAL A 130 -14.64 7.72 -4.30
C VAL A 130 -14.14 8.26 -5.62
N GLN A 131 -13.47 9.42 -5.58
CA GLN A 131 -12.72 9.98 -6.69
C GLN A 131 -11.36 10.44 -6.17
N SER A 132 -10.28 9.96 -6.78
CA SER A 132 -8.93 10.20 -6.29
C SER A 132 -7.99 10.61 -7.40
N THR A 133 -6.99 11.41 -7.05
CA THR A 133 -5.79 11.62 -7.86
C THR A 133 -4.58 11.05 -7.13
N ILE A 134 -3.69 10.42 -7.89
CA ILE A 134 -2.46 9.81 -7.40
C ILE A 134 -1.30 10.42 -8.20
N THR A 135 -0.29 10.91 -7.51
CA THR A 135 0.89 11.50 -8.15
C THR A 135 2.18 11.03 -7.49
N SER A 136 3.22 10.80 -8.28
CA SER A 136 4.59 10.61 -7.82
C SER A 136 5.53 11.36 -8.75
N ASP A 137 6.53 12.05 -8.19
CA ASP A 137 7.64 12.63 -8.95
C ASP A 137 8.91 12.52 -8.11
N THR A 138 9.85 11.67 -8.54
CA THR A 138 11.12 11.44 -7.85
C THR A 138 12.28 12.18 -8.49
N LYS A 139 12.04 13.14 -9.39
CA LYS A 139 13.10 13.82 -10.16
C LYS A 139 14.21 14.43 -9.30
N ASP A 140 13.86 14.98 -8.13
CA ASP A 140 14.80 15.63 -7.22
C ASP A 140 15.50 14.65 -6.26
N LYS A 141 14.97 13.43 -6.13
CA LYS A 141 15.51 12.37 -5.28
C LYS A 141 15.26 11.02 -5.95
N PRO A 142 16.17 10.58 -6.83
CA PRO A 142 16.04 9.31 -7.53
C PRO A 142 15.79 8.16 -6.55
N ALA A 143 14.83 7.32 -6.88
CA ALA A 143 14.52 6.14 -6.09
C ALA A 143 15.61 5.10 -6.28
N ASN A 144 16.11 4.52 -5.18
CA ASN A 144 17.00 3.37 -5.24
C ASN A 144 16.17 2.10 -5.17
N PHE A 145 16.15 1.34 -6.26
CA PHE A 145 15.51 0.05 -6.31
C PHE A 145 16.54 -1.04 -6.65
N MET A 146 16.84 -1.89 -5.66
CA MET A 146 17.79 -3.00 -5.80
C MET A 146 19.19 -2.56 -6.31
N GLY A 147 19.64 -1.35 -5.96
CA GLY A 147 20.94 -0.80 -6.38
C GLY A 147 20.91 0.03 -7.67
N PHE A 148 19.76 0.09 -8.35
CA PHE A 148 19.56 0.95 -9.52
C PHE A 148 18.90 2.27 -9.10
N GLN A 149 19.42 3.38 -9.62
CA GLN A 149 18.76 4.68 -9.47
C GLN A 149 17.79 4.91 -10.63
N ALA A 150 16.56 5.27 -10.31
CA ALA A 150 15.55 5.59 -11.30
C ALA A 150 14.76 6.84 -10.91
N ASN A 151 14.45 7.65 -11.92
CA ASN A 151 13.43 8.67 -11.80
C ASN A 151 12.09 8.08 -12.25
N VAL A 152 11.09 8.18 -11.38
CA VAL A 152 9.73 7.73 -11.65
C VAL A 152 8.82 8.94 -11.59
N LYS A 153 8.02 9.08 -12.66
CA LYS A 153 6.88 9.98 -12.67
C LYS A 153 5.63 9.15 -12.89
N LEU A 154 4.69 9.26 -11.97
CA LEU A 154 3.41 8.58 -11.99
C LEU A 154 2.29 9.60 -11.87
N ASN A 155 1.29 9.51 -12.73
CA ASN A 155 0.02 10.19 -12.59
C ASN A 155 -1.09 9.16 -12.72
N GLY A 156 -2.06 9.18 -11.82
CA GLY A 156 -3.18 8.26 -11.88
C GLY A 156 -4.45 8.86 -11.29
N ASP A 157 -5.55 8.20 -11.60
CA ASP A 157 -6.86 8.47 -11.00
C ASP A 157 -7.52 7.18 -10.53
N CYS A 158 -8.26 7.28 -9.43
CA CYS A 158 -9.07 6.17 -8.91
C CYS A 158 -10.53 6.63 -8.83
N LYS A 159 -11.44 5.77 -9.26
CA LYS A 159 -12.88 6.01 -9.15
C LYS A 159 -13.61 4.74 -8.73
N GLY A 160 -14.64 4.89 -7.92
CA GLY A 160 -15.49 3.75 -7.59
C GLY A 160 -16.33 3.96 -6.36
N THR A 161 -16.74 2.85 -5.73
CA THR A 161 -17.60 2.88 -4.55
C THR A 161 -17.06 1.98 -3.46
N VAL A 162 -17.22 2.42 -2.22
CA VAL A 162 -16.81 1.67 -1.03
C VAL A 162 -17.94 1.64 0.00
N ASN A 163 -18.01 0.55 0.75
CA ASN A 163 -18.88 0.40 1.92
C ASN A 163 -18.05 0.50 3.18
N ILE A 164 -18.38 1.48 4.02
CA ILE A 164 -17.70 1.74 5.28
C ILE A 164 -18.64 1.39 6.43
N ASN A 165 -18.16 0.58 7.36
CA ASN A 165 -18.86 0.28 8.60
C ASN A 165 -18.90 1.53 9.48
N LYS A 166 -20.11 2.04 9.78
CA LYS A 166 -20.30 3.30 10.50
C LYS A 166 -19.80 3.28 11.94
N GLU A 167 -19.82 2.12 12.59
CA GLU A 167 -19.39 1.98 13.99
C GLU A 167 -17.86 1.98 14.13
N THR A 168 -17.18 1.38 13.16
CA THR A 168 -15.72 1.16 13.22
C THR A 168 -14.93 2.08 12.30
N GLY A 169 -15.58 2.72 11.32
CA GLY A 169 -14.94 3.52 10.28
C GLY A 169 -14.15 2.70 9.25
N LEU A 170 -14.23 1.37 9.31
CA LEU A 170 -13.46 0.47 8.44
C LEU A 170 -14.18 0.19 7.13
N MET A 171 -13.43 0.10 6.03
CA MET A 171 -13.94 -0.38 4.75
C MET A 171 -14.19 -1.89 4.82
N GLU A 172 -15.40 -2.33 4.47
CA GLU A 172 -15.74 -3.76 4.39
C GLU A 172 -15.68 -4.28 2.95
N LYS A 173 -16.09 -3.45 1.99
CA LYS A 173 -16.15 -3.79 0.57
C LYS A 173 -15.84 -2.57 -0.28
N GLY A 174 -15.26 -2.80 -1.45
CA GLY A 174 -15.02 -1.75 -2.42
C GLY A 174 -14.93 -2.32 -3.83
N ASN A 175 -15.34 -1.51 -4.79
CA ASN A 175 -15.03 -1.71 -6.20
C ASN A 175 -14.44 -0.40 -6.71
N LEU A 176 -13.15 -0.44 -7.06
CA LEU A 176 -12.35 0.70 -7.48
C LEU A 176 -11.74 0.38 -8.83
N ILE A 177 -11.75 1.37 -9.71
CA ILE A 177 -11.07 1.37 -11.00
C ILE A 177 -9.94 2.38 -10.89
N GLU A 178 -8.71 1.90 -11.03
CA GLU A 178 -7.50 2.70 -10.96
C GLU A 178 -6.85 2.75 -12.34
N ASN A 179 -6.56 3.96 -12.82
CA ASN A 179 -5.83 4.20 -14.05
C ASN A 179 -4.49 4.83 -13.70
N TYR A 180 -3.42 4.32 -14.29
CA TYR A 180 -2.05 4.81 -14.07
C TYR A 180 -1.38 5.12 -15.40
N ASP A 181 -0.71 6.27 -15.44
CA ASP A 181 0.25 6.66 -16.47
C ASP A 181 1.62 6.82 -15.78
N GLU A 182 2.54 5.93 -16.15
CA GLU A 182 3.84 5.78 -15.54
C GLU A 182 4.94 6.01 -16.57
N SER A 183 5.92 6.83 -16.24
CA SER A 183 7.17 6.94 -17.00
C SER A 183 8.36 6.67 -16.09
N PHE A 184 9.17 5.70 -16.54
CA PHE A 184 10.43 5.32 -15.92
C PHE A 184 11.56 5.93 -16.74
N LEU A 185 12.34 6.80 -16.11
CA LEU A 185 13.56 7.33 -16.67
C LEU A 185 14.73 6.75 -15.88
N GLY A 186 15.41 5.77 -16.48
CA GLY A 186 16.67 5.28 -15.95
C GLY A 186 17.68 6.42 -15.85
N ILE A 187 18.42 6.47 -14.75
CA ILE A 187 19.61 7.33 -14.69
C ILE A 187 20.75 6.46 -15.20
N ASP A 188 21.20 6.71 -16.42
CA ASP A 188 22.44 6.11 -16.92
C ASP A 188 23.56 6.54 -15.95
N ASN A 189 24.20 5.57 -15.31
CA ASN A 189 25.45 5.80 -14.61
C ASN A 189 26.54 5.88 -15.68
N ASP A 190 26.87 7.10 -16.11
CA ASP A 190 28.12 7.39 -16.83
C ASP A 190 29.35 7.04 -15.96
#